data_AF-A0A6A5A6F7-F1
#
_entry.id   AF-A0A6A5A6F7-F1
#
_cell.length_a   1.000
_cell.length_b   1.000
_cell.length_c   1.000
_cell.angle_alpha   90.00
_cell.angle_beta   90.00
_cell.angle_gamma   90.00
#
_symmetry.space_group_name_H-M   'P 1'
#
loop_
_entity.id
_entity.type
_entity.pdbx_description
1 polymer ?
#
loop_
_entity_poly.entity_id
_entity_poly.type
_entity_poly.pdbx_seq_one_letter_code
_entity_poly.pdbx_strand_id
1 'polypeptide(L)'
;ALFYGSGIRSVVCNFLANCTAPTMGQCQHVRLLGLPLAEQCVWAVRDHPLAELETTNVVVYQVMQQWQNQKFLWCKLAYRVVLTVYVCREMYVKYYRHYSTLAANFIDVGLQDPTLTKMEIYIGDPTSIVLSNAWVSLAFVIDYWLSANTVSECILQISQIEDQVLFCKAVLYTCRSVWFSYFMLRYTTFVLKRYNLEHMVTPLDPTLVAIAVLVYAAPMVYLNSTTSFMAAQHALWEPLISAAEKGQAIEIFLGATRSCHHGVGGGAAVVFASVDMVSKSPNQKYDRSYENVSW
;
A
#
# COMPACT_ATOMS: atom_id res chain seq x y z
N ALA A 1 -3.22 10.75 -14.72
CA ALA A 1 -2.38 11.92 -14.38
C ALA A 1 -1.55 11.77 -13.10
N LEU A 2 -1.92 10.88 -12.15
CA LEU A 2 -1.24 10.75 -10.85
C LEU A 2 0.29 10.55 -10.93
N PHE A 3 0.76 9.80 -11.93
CA PHE A 3 2.18 9.53 -12.14
C PHE A 3 2.88 10.50 -13.10
N TYR A 4 2.23 11.60 -13.51
CA TYR A 4 2.84 12.56 -14.43
C TYR A 4 3.72 13.55 -13.65
N GLY A 5 5.00 13.60 -13.98
CA GLY A 5 5.93 14.59 -13.47
C GLY A 5 5.60 15.98 -14.01
N SER A 6 6.34 16.98 -13.52
CA SER A 6 6.08 18.39 -13.86
C SER A 6 6.13 18.65 -15.38
N GLY A 7 7.05 17.99 -16.10
CA GLY A 7 7.20 18.14 -17.55
C GLY A 7 6.06 17.54 -18.38
N ILE A 8 5.62 16.32 -18.05
CA ILE A 8 4.44 15.75 -18.74
C ILE A 8 3.20 16.58 -18.43
N ARG A 9 3.02 17.02 -17.18
CA ARG A 9 1.88 17.86 -16.80
C ARG A 9 1.85 19.19 -17.55
N SER A 10 2.99 19.88 -17.69
CA SER A 10 3.06 21.15 -18.41
C SER A 10 2.72 20.97 -19.90
N VAL A 11 3.25 19.93 -20.55
CA VAL A 11 2.95 19.64 -21.97
C VAL A 11 1.48 19.28 -22.16
N VAL A 12 0.89 18.46 -21.29
CA VAL A 12 -0.53 18.11 -21.34
C VAL A 12 -1.41 19.35 -21.14
N CYS A 13 -1.11 20.19 -20.14
CA CYS A 13 -1.85 21.42 -19.91
C CYS A 13 -1.76 22.38 -21.11
N ASN A 14 -0.57 22.52 -21.72
CA ASN A 14 -0.39 23.34 -22.91
C ASN A 14 -1.15 22.78 -24.13
N PHE A 15 -1.17 21.46 -24.30
CA PHE A 15 -1.93 20.81 -25.38
C PHE A 15 -3.45 20.97 -25.21
N LEU A 16 -3.94 20.87 -23.97
CA LEU A 16 -5.36 21.09 -23.67
C LEU A 16 -5.74 22.57 -23.81
N ALA A 17 -4.86 23.50 -23.42
CA ALA A 17 -5.08 24.93 -23.60
C ALA A 17 -5.01 25.36 -25.07
N ASN A 18 -4.15 24.72 -25.87
CA ASN A 18 -3.99 25.02 -27.28
C ASN A 18 -4.78 24.03 -28.16
N CYS A 19 -6.05 24.35 -28.46
CA CYS A 19 -6.96 23.48 -29.20
C CYS A 19 -6.53 23.12 -30.64
N THR A 20 -5.56 23.85 -31.21
CA THR A 20 -5.13 23.65 -32.61
C THR A 20 -3.95 22.69 -32.74
N ALA A 21 -3.26 22.37 -31.64
CA ALA A 21 -2.12 21.44 -31.69
C ALA A 21 -2.61 20.03 -32.06
N PRO A 22 -2.12 19.42 -33.17
CA PRO A 22 -2.62 18.12 -33.63
C PRO A 22 -2.12 16.95 -32.76
N THR A 23 -0.89 17.06 -32.24
CA THR A 23 -0.24 16.01 -31.46
C THR A 23 0.59 16.59 -30.31
N MET A 24 0.75 15.83 -29.23
CA MET A 24 1.74 16.09 -28.17
C MET A 24 2.46 14.81 -27.79
N GLY A 25 3.69 14.92 -27.30
CA GLY A 25 4.47 13.79 -26.81
C GLY A 25 5.53 14.25 -25.81
N GLN A 26 5.67 13.54 -24.70
CA GLN A 26 6.70 13.78 -23.70
C GLN A 26 7.07 12.49 -22.99
N CYS A 27 8.35 12.32 -22.67
CA CYS A 27 8.86 11.22 -21.87
C CYS A 27 9.43 11.73 -20.54
N GLN A 28 9.45 10.85 -19.55
CA GLN A 28 10.07 11.09 -18.24
C GLN A 28 10.74 9.82 -17.69
N HIS A 29 11.81 10.02 -16.94
CA HIS A 29 12.51 9.01 -16.18
C HIS A 29 11.79 8.78 -14.84
N VAL A 30 11.33 7.55 -14.61
CA VAL A 30 10.75 7.14 -13.32
C VAL A 30 11.87 6.55 -12.46
N ARG A 31 12.10 7.15 -11.30
CA ARG A 31 13.14 6.75 -10.36
C ARG A 31 12.58 6.38 -8.99
N LEU A 32 13.30 5.51 -8.31
CA LEU A 32 13.03 5.10 -6.94
C LEU A 32 14.32 5.26 -6.13
N LEU A 33 14.38 6.26 -5.24
CA LEU A 33 15.58 6.57 -4.46
C LEU A 33 16.80 6.87 -5.36
N GLY A 34 16.59 7.59 -6.47
CA GLY A 34 17.64 7.89 -7.44
C GLY A 34 17.99 6.74 -8.39
N LEU A 35 17.47 5.53 -8.19
CA LEU A 35 17.69 4.41 -9.09
C LEU A 35 16.71 4.46 -10.28
N PRO A 36 17.18 4.30 -11.54
CA PRO A 36 16.32 4.25 -12.70
C PRO A 36 15.44 3.01 -12.66
N LEU A 37 14.12 3.22 -12.66
CA LEU A 37 13.14 2.16 -12.48
C LEU A 37 12.39 1.86 -13.79
N ALA A 38 11.97 2.91 -14.50
CA ALA A 38 11.29 2.81 -15.80
C ALA A 38 11.42 4.11 -16.60
N GLU A 39 11.22 4.04 -17.91
CA GLU A 39 10.84 5.19 -18.73
C GLU A 39 9.33 5.22 -18.88
N GLN A 40 8.73 6.40 -18.80
CA GLN A 40 7.33 6.61 -19.12
C GLN A 40 7.20 7.66 -20.21
N CYS A 41 6.51 7.32 -21.30
CA CYS A 41 6.19 8.24 -22.38
C CYS A 41 4.69 8.35 -22.54
N VAL A 42 4.22 9.56 -22.79
CA VAL A 42 2.81 9.86 -23.06
C VAL A 42 2.75 10.65 -24.36
N TRP A 43 1.87 10.26 -25.26
CA TRP A 43 1.54 11.06 -26.44
C TRP A 43 0.03 11.10 -26.63
N ALA A 44 -0.47 12.21 -27.16
CA ALA A 44 -1.88 12.34 -27.50
C ALA A 44 -2.01 12.84 -28.93
N VAL A 45 -3.05 12.34 -29.59
CA VAL A 45 -3.41 12.70 -30.95
C VAL A 45 -4.86 13.16 -30.92
N ARG A 46 -5.12 14.33 -31.52
CA ARG A 46 -6.48 14.79 -31.78
C ARG A 46 -6.95 14.14 -33.08
N ASP A 47 -7.95 13.28 -32.98
CA ASP A 47 -8.55 12.70 -34.17
C ASP A 47 -9.27 13.81 -34.94
N HIS A 48 -9.08 13.84 -36.27
CA HIS A 48 -9.83 14.76 -37.10
C HIS A 48 -11.24 14.20 -37.23
N PRO A 49 -12.31 14.99 -37.00
CA PRO A 49 -13.66 14.45 -37.06
C PRO A 49 -13.89 13.86 -38.46
N LEU A 50 -14.07 12.54 -38.53
CA LEU A 50 -14.81 11.93 -39.63
C LEU A 50 -16.16 12.61 -39.63
N ALA A 51 -16.46 13.30 -40.73
CA ALA A 51 -17.65 14.12 -40.90
C ALA A 51 -18.89 13.39 -40.38
N GLU A 52 -19.40 13.83 -39.21
CA GLU A 52 -20.77 13.67 -38.67
C GLU A 52 -20.87 13.73 -37.13
N LEU A 53 -19.76 13.73 -36.36
CA LEU A 53 -19.82 13.93 -34.89
C LEU A 53 -18.92 15.09 -34.43
N GLU A 54 -19.53 16.18 -33.92
CA GLU A 54 -18.88 17.40 -33.40
C GLU A 54 -18.06 17.20 -32.10
N THR A 55 -17.57 16.00 -31.83
CA THR A 55 -16.71 15.72 -30.67
C THR A 55 -15.29 15.43 -31.16
N THR A 56 -14.37 16.37 -30.92
CA THR A 56 -12.93 16.15 -31.12
C THR A 56 -12.44 15.16 -30.07
N ASN A 57 -12.44 13.88 -30.43
CA ASN A 57 -11.94 12.82 -29.57
C ASN A 57 -10.41 12.94 -29.45
N VAL A 58 -9.91 13.01 -28.21
CA VAL A 58 -8.48 12.99 -27.91
C VAL A 58 -8.11 11.59 -27.48
N VAL A 59 -7.27 10.91 -28.27
CA VAL A 59 -6.73 9.61 -27.88
C VAL A 59 -5.39 9.82 -27.19
N VAL A 60 -5.27 9.35 -25.95
CA VAL A 60 -4.04 9.43 -25.15
C VAL A 60 -3.43 8.05 -25.06
N TYR A 61 -2.20 7.94 -25.54
CA TYR A 61 -1.39 6.76 -25.44
C TYR A 61 -0.36 6.94 -24.34
N GLN A 62 -0.16 5.89 -23.55
CA GLN A 62 0.84 5.83 -22.51
C GLN A 62 1.63 4.54 -22.63
N VAL A 63 2.94 4.63 -22.56
CA VAL A 63 3.85 3.48 -22.58
C VAL A 63 4.83 3.62 -21.43
N MET A 64 5.06 2.51 -20.74
CA MET A 64 6.05 2.40 -19.69
C MET A 64 7.03 1.27 -20.04
N GLN A 65 8.31 1.60 -20.16
CA GLN A 65 9.37 0.63 -20.38
C GLN A 65 10.12 0.41 -19.07
N GLN A 66 10.08 -0.81 -18.54
CA GLN A 66 10.71 -1.12 -17.26
C GLN A 66 12.19 -1.46 -17.41
N TRP A 67 13.05 -0.84 -16.61
CA TRP A 67 14.48 -1.17 -16.53
C TRP A 67 14.72 -2.25 -15.46
N GLN A 68 14.18 -3.45 -15.65
CA GLN A 68 14.43 -4.55 -14.71
C GLN A 68 15.71 -5.29 -15.08
N ASN A 69 16.80 -5.03 -14.35
CA ASN A 69 18.03 -5.82 -14.49
C ASN A 69 17.76 -7.27 -14.04
N GLN A 70 18.23 -8.26 -14.80
CA GLN A 70 18.11 -9.68 -14.45
C GLN A 70 18.63 -9.97 -13.04
N LYS A 71 19.72 -9.31 -12.62
CA LYS A 71 20.26 -9.44 -11.25
C LYS A 71 19.27 -8.96 -10.18
N PHE A 72 18.55 -7.88 -10.46
CA PHE A 72 17.54 -7.32 -9.56
C PHE A 72 16.34 -8.27 -9.42
N LEU A 73 15.91 -8.90 -10.52
CA LEU A 73 14.84 -9.90 -10.51
C LEU A 73 15.21 -11.12 -9.65
N TRP A 74 16.42 -11.65 -9.79
CA TRP A 74 16.91 -12.75 -8.96
C TRP A 74 17.01 -12.36 -7.47
N CYS A 75 17.49 -11.15 -7.18
CA CYS A 75 17.53 -10.63 -5.83
C CYS A 75 16.12 -10.54 -5.21
N LYS A 76 15.14 -10.02 -5.97
CA LYS A 76 13.72 -9.96 -5.55
C LYS A 76 13.14 -11.35 -5.30
N LEU A 77 13.44 -12.33 -6.16
CA LEU A 77 13.00 -13.70 -5.97
C LEU A 77 13.61 -14.31 -4.70
N ALA A 78 14.92 -14.18 -4.52
CA ALA A 78 15.61 -14.67 -3.32
C ALA A 78 15.04 -14.02 -2.05
N TYR A 79 14.79 -12.71 -2.08
CA TYR A 79 14.15 -11.97 -0.99
C TYR A 79 12.77 -12.55 -0.65
N ARG A 80 11.93 -12.82 -1.66
CA ARG A 80 10.61 -13.43 -1.46
C ARG A 80 10.69 -14.83 -0.88
N VAL A 81 11.63 -15.66 -1.35
CA VAL A 81 11.84 -17.00 -0.79
C VAL A 81 12.23 -16.92 0.69
N VAL A 82 13.18 -16.05 1.04
CA VAL A 82 13.60 -15.84 2.43
C VAL A 82 12.44 -15.32 3.28
N LEU A 83 11.67 -14.35 2.78
CA LEU A 83 10.51 -13.80 3.48
C LEU A 83 9.42 -14.87 3.70
N THR A 84 9.12 -15.69 2.68
CA THR A 84 8.16 -16.80 2.80
C THR A 84 8.62 -17.81 3.86
N VAL A 85 9.88 -18.24 3.81
CA VAL A 85 10.44 -19.17 4.81
C VAL A 85 10.37 -18.56 6.22
N TYR A 86 10.70 -17.27 6.36
CA TYR A 86 10.63 -16.57 7.64
C TYR A 86 9.20 -16.50 8.19
N VAL A 87 8.22 -16.16 7.34
CA VAL A 87 6.80 -16.13 7.72
C VAL A 87 6.30 -17.51 8.09
N CYS A 88 6.62 -18.54 7.31
CA CYS A 88 6.26 -19.93 7.64
C CYS A 88 6.86 -20.38 8.97
N ARG A 89 8.11 -20.01 9.25
CA ARG A 89 8.78 -20.29 10.53
C ARG A 89 8.07 -19.57 11.68
N GLU A 90 7.78 -18.28 11.55
CA GLU A 90 7.09 -17.52 12.59
C GLU A 90 5.69 -18.08 12.85
N MET A 91 4.95 -18.42 11.79
CA MET A 91 3.64 -19.07 11.87
C MET A 91 3.74 -20.42 12.58
N TYR A 92 4.75 -21.24 12.28
CA TYR A 92 4.92 -22.52 12.96
C TYR A 92 5.26 -22.35 14.45
N VAL A 93 6.26 -21.52 14.76
CA VAL A 93 6.79 -21.36 16.13
C VAL A 93 5.77 -20.68 17.05
N LYS A 94 5.06 -19.65 16.57
CA LYS A 94 4.17 -18.82 17.39
C LYS A 94 2.70 -19.24 17.33
N TYR A 95 2.30 -20.04 16.34
CA TYR A 95 0.91 -20.46 16.19
C TYR A 95 0.78 -21.98 16.28
N TYR A 96 1.27 -22.71 15.28
CA TYR A 96 0.98 -24.15 15.16
C TYR A 96 1.61 -25.01 16.27
N ARG A 97 2.79 -24.64 16.76
CA ARG A 97 3.45 -25.40 17.84
C ARG A 97 2.58 -25.45 19.11
N HIS A 98 1.87 -24.38 19.44
CA HIS A 98 1.05 -24.34 20.66
C HIS A 98 -0.17 -25.25 20.59
N TYR A 99 -0.74 -25.47 19.39
CA TYR A 99 -1.82 -26.44 19.20
C TYR A 99 -1.40 -27.87 19.53
N SER A 100 -0.17 -28.25 19.19
CA SER A 100 0.35 -29.58 19.51
C SER A 100 0.45 -29.82 21.03
N THR A 101 0.91 -28.81 21.78
CA THR A 101 0.99 -28.87 23.24
C THR A 101 -0.40 -28.85 23.87
N LEU A 102 -1.31 -28.03 23.34
CA LEU A 102 -2.68 -27.95 23.83
C LEU A 102 -3.42 -29.26 23.61
N ALA A 103 -3.26 -29.90 22.44
CA ALA A 103 -3.84 -31.20 22.16
C ALA A 103 -3.31 -32.29 23.10
N ALA A 104 -2.00 -32.31 23.38
CA ALA A 104 -1.41 -33.27 24.33
C ALA A 104 -1.99 -33.09 25.74
N ASN A 105 -2.05 -31.85 26.24
CA ASN A 105 -2.62 -31.56 27.56
C ASN A 105 -4.12 -31.92 27.63
N PHE A 106 -4.88 -31.71 26.55
CA PHE A 106 -6.29 -32.07 26.50
C PHE A 106 -6.52 -33.58 26.51
N ILE A 107 -5.64 -34.35 25.87
CA ILE A 107 -5.69 -35.81 25.96
C ILE A 107 -5.46 -36.24 27.41
N ASP A 108 -4.44 -35.70 28.06
CA ASP A 108 -4.11 -36.06 29.46
C ASP A 108 -5.22 -35.70 30.46
N VAL A 109 -5.89 -34.55 30.28
CA VAL A 109 -7.01 -34.12 31.15
C VAL A 109 -8.32 -34.84 30.79
N GLY A 110 -8.61 -35.02 29.50
CA GLY A 110 -9.82 -35.68 29.03
C GLY A 110 -9.87 -37.16 29.39
N LEU A 111 -8.71 -37.81 29.54
CA LEU A 111 -8.61 -39.17 30.06
C LEU A 111 -9.00 -39.31 31.55
N GLN A 112 -9.05 -38.21 32.31
CA GLN A 112 -9.35 -38.21 33.75
C GLN A 112 -10.84 -38.00 34.05
N ASP A 113 -11.63 -37.45 33.12
CA ASP A 113 -13.05 -37.18 33.32
C ASP A 113 -13.94 -38.11 32.47
N PRO A 114 -14.57 -39.14 33.08
CA PRO A 114 -15.43 -40.08 32.36
C PRO A 114 -16.74 -39.47 31.83
N THR A 115 -17.08 -38.23 32.21
CA THR A 115 -18.29 -37.54 31.74
C THR A 115 -18.09 -36.78 30.44
N LEU A 116 -16.83 -36.58 30.04
CA LEU A 116 -16.49 -35.77 28.88
C LEU A 116 -16.47 -36.60 27.59
N THR A 117 -17.49 -36.41 26.75
CA THR A 117 -17.71 -37.23 25.54
C THR A 117 -17.14 -36.63 24.26
N LYS A 118 -16.88 -35.32 24.22
CA LYS A 118 -16.36 -34.64 23.01
C LYS A 118 -15.61 -33.35 23.35
N MET A 119 -14.38 -33.24 22.84
CA MET A 119 -13.62 -32.00 22.81
C MET A 119 -13.36 -31.60 21.35
N GLU A 120 -13.54 -30.33 21.04
CA GLU A 120 -13.25 -29.77 19.72
C GLU A 120 -12.26 -28.62 19.87
N ILE A 121 -11.18 -28.66 19.08
CA ILE A 121 -10.18 -27.59 19.03
C ILE A 121 -10.46 -26.76 17.78
N TYR A 122 -10.88 -25.52 17.98
CA TYR A 122 -11.11 -24.57 16.91
C TYR A 122 -9.78 -23.88 16.56
N ILE A 123 -9.32 -24.08 15.32
CA ILE A 123 -8.12 -23.45 14.77
C ILE A 123 -8.57 -22.24 13.96
N GLY A 124 -8.15 -21.05 14.39
CA GLY A 124 -8.43 -19.78 13.69
C GLY A 124 -7.43 -19.49 12.58
N ASP A 125 -7.45 -18.25 12.09
CA ASP A 125 -6.42 -17.77 11.17
C ASP A 125 -5.18 -17.27 11.95
N PRO A 126 -3.95 -17.60 11.49
CA PRO A 126 -2.73 -17.14 12.14
C PRO A 126 -2.37 -15.69 11.80
N THR A 127 -3.14 -15.01 10.94
CA THR A 127 -2.72 -13.77 10.28
C THR A 127 -2.47 -12.67 11.30
N SER A 128 -3.35 -12.52 12.29
CA SER A 128 -3.22 -11.51 13.34
C SER A 128 -1.95 -11.67 14.18
N ILE A 129 -1.53 -12.91 14.44
CA ILE A 129 -0.32 -13.25 15.21
C ILE A 129 0.93 -13.03 14.38
N VAL A 130 0.93 -13.41 13.10
CA VAL A 130 2.07 -13.15 12.21
C VAL A 130 2.25 -11.63 11.99
N LEU A 131 1.14 -10.91 11.79
CA LEU A 131 1.11 -9.44 11.67
C LEU A 131 1.48 -8.71 12.97
N SER A 132 1.59 -9.42 14.10
CA SER A 132 2.11 -8.84 15.33
C SER A 132 3.58 -8.48 15.27
N ASN A 133 4.34 -9.18 14.43
CA ASN A 133 5.76 -8.96 14.29
C ASN A 133 6.02 -7.75 13.37
N ALA A 134 6.53 -6.65 13.95
CA ALA A 134 6.84 -5.42 13.21
C ALA A 134 7.84 -5.65 12.06
N TRP A 135 8.78 -6.60 12.23
CA TRP A 135 9.74 -6.95 11.20
C TRP A 135 9.11 -7.64 9.99
N VAL A 136 8.11 -8.50 10.22
CA VAL A 136 7.36 -9.15 9.14
C VAL A 136 6.60 -8.10 8.34
N SER A 137 5.91 -7.19 9.02
CA SER A 137 5.15 -6.10 8.37
C SER A 137 6.07 -5.17 7.57
N LEU A 138 7.23 -4.79 8.15
CA LEU A 138 8.22 -3.98 7.45
C LEU A 138 8.78 -4.69 6.21
N ALA A 139 9.06 -5.99 6.29
CA ALA A 139 9.53 -6.76 5.16
C ALA A 139 8.49 -6.81 4.02
N PHE A 140 7.20 -6.96 4.33
CA PHE A 140 6.15 -6.88 3.31
C PHE A 140 6.02 -5.49 2.67
N VAL A 141 6.21 -4.41 3.46
CA VAL A 141 6.28 -3.04 2.92
C VAL A 141 7.47 -2.90 1.96
N ILE A 142 8.64 -3.44 2.31
CA ILE A 142 9.81 -3.44 1.41
C ILE A 142 9.53 -4.26 0.14
N ASP A 143 8.90 -5.44 0.22
CA ASP A 143 8.50 -6.22 -0.97
C ASP A 143 7.57 -5.42 -1.89
N TYR A 144 6.66 -4.65 -1.30
CA TYR A 144 5.78 -3.76 -2.05
C TYR A 144 6.57 -2.72 -2.84
N TRP A 145 7.51 -2.03 -2.20
CA TRP A 145 8.39 -1.04 -2.84
C TRP A 145 9.25 -1.62 -3.93
N LEU A 146 9.88 -2.77 -3.69
CA LEU A 146 10.66 -3.47 -4.71
C LEU A 146 9.82 -3.82 -5.95
N SER A 147 8.50 -3.90 -5.80
CA SER A 147 7.53 -4.20 -6.85
C SER A 147 6.76 -2.98 -7.36
N ALA A 148 7.25 -1.75 -7.11
CA ALA A 148 6.57 -0.50 -7.49
C ALA A 148 6.17 -0.45 -8.97
N ASN A 149 7.03 -0.92 -9.88
CA ASN A 149 6.73 -1.00 -11.32
C ASN A 149 5.46 -1.81 -11.62
N THR A 150 5.34 -3.00 -11.05
CA THR A 150 4.18 -3.87 -11.24
C THR A 150 2.94 -3.27 -10.59
N VAL A 151 3.10 -2.60 -9.44
CA VAL A 151 2.00 -1.87 -8.80
C VAL A 151 1.49 -0.74 -9.70
N SER A 152 2.38 0.06 -10.30
CA SER A 152 2.01 1.14 -11.21
C SER A 152 1.23 0.63 -12.43
N GLU A 153 1.65 -0.50 -13.00
CA GLU A 153 0.92 -1.15 -14.10
C GLU A 153 -0.47 -1.62 -13.66
N CYS A 154 -0.58 -2.27 -12.50
CA CYS A 154 -1.87 -2.69 -11.97
C CYS A 154 -2.80 -1.49 -11.75
N ILE A 155 -2.30 -0.36 -11.24
CA ILE A 155 -3.12 0.85 -11.06
C ILE A 155 -3.71 1.34 -12.39
N LEU A 156 -2.94 1.28 -13.49
CA LEU A 156 -3.45 1.65 -14.81
C LEU A 156 -4.45 0.62 -15.35
N GLN A 157 -4.21 -0.66 -15.09
CA GLN A 157 -5.09 -1.77 -15.51
C GLN A 157 -6.45 -1.76 -14.79
N ILE A 158 -6.55 -1.19 -13.58
CA ILE A 158 -7.84 -1.02 -12.88
C ILE A 158 -8.83 -0.17 -13.71
N SER A 159 -8.34 0.74 -14.56
CA SER A 159 -9.20 1.51 -15.46
C SER A 159 -9.73 0.71 -16.66
N GLN A 160 -9.18 -0.47 -16.94
CA GLN A 160 -9.57 -1.32 -18.06
C GLN A 160 -10.70 -2.30 -17.64
N ILE A 161 -11.88 -1.75 -17.33
CA ILE A 161 -13.03 -2.52 -16.80
C ILE A 161 -13.56 -3.55 -17.82
N GLU A 162 -13.30 -3.34 -19.11
CA GLU A 162 -13.72 -4.24 -20.19
C GLU A 162 -13.03 -5.61 -20.12
N ASP A 163 -11.77 -5.67 -19.69
CA ASP A 163 -11.04 -6.93 -19.47
C ASP A 163 -11.14 -7.32 -17.99
N GLN A 164 -12.16 -8.14 -17.70
CA GLN A 164 -12.45 -8.61 -16.34
C GLN A 164 -11.29 -9.39 -15.70
N VAL A 165 -10.51 -10.13 -16.48
CA VAL A 165 -9.39 -10.92 -15.96
C VAL A 165 -8.25 -10.01 -15.54
N LEU A 166 -7.91 -9.04 -16.39
CA LEU A 166 -6.88 -8.06 -16.13
C LEU A 166 -7.26 -7.16 -14.95
N PHE A 167 -8.52 -6.72 -14.91
CA PHE A 167 -9.08 -5.97 -13.80
C PHE A 167 -8.97 -6.73 -12.47
N CYS A 168 -9.45 -7.99 -12.41
CA CYS A 168 -9.40 -8.80 -11.19
C CYS A 168 -7.96 -9.02 -10.71
N LYS A 169 -7.04 -9.32 -11.62
CA LYS A 169 -5.61 -9.49 -11.30
C LYS A 169 -5.01 -8.20 -10.73
N ALA A 170 -5.34 -7.05 -11.32
CA ALA A 170 -4.85 -5.76 -10.88
C ALA A 170 -5.39 -5.38 -9.49
N VAL A 171 -6.67 -5.64 -9.21
CA VAL A 171 -7.28 -5.42 -7.89
C VAL A 171 -6.60 -6.31 -6.83
N LEU A 172 -6.51 -7.62 -7.07
CA LEU A 172 -5.88 -8.57 -6.14
C LEU A 172 -4.42 -8.19 -5.83
N TYR A 173 -3.67 -7.77 -6.85
CA TYR A 173 -2.28 -7.37 -6.65
C TYR A 173 -2.15 -6.07 -5.84
N THR A 174 -3.10 -5.15 -6.01
CA THR A 174 -3.14 -3.86 -5.31
C THR A 174 -3.54 -4.02 -3.83
N CYS A 175 -4.26 -5.08 -3.46
CA CYS A 175 -4.57 -5.39 -2.05
C CYS A 175 -3.33 -5.50 -1.14
N ARG A 176 -2.14 -5.75 -1.70
CA ARG A 176 -0.87 -5.73 -0.96
C ARG A 176 -0.54 -4.36 -0.34
N SER A 177 -1.26 -3.29 -0.69
CA SER A 177 -1.13 -2.00 -0.01
C SER A 177 -1.55 -2.05 1.47
N VAL A 178 -2.32 -3.05 1.89
CA VAL A 178 -2.72 -3.25 3.30
C VAL A 178 -1.52 -3.39 4.24
N TRP A 179 -0.37 -3.87 3.75
CA TRP A 179 0.84 -4.03 4.55
C TRP A 179 1.34 -2.70 5.14
N PHE A 180 1.11 -1.57 4.45
CA PHE A 180 1.43 -0.24 4.99
C PHE A 180 0.61 0.06 6.24
N SER A 181 -0.68 -0.25 6.22
CA SER A 181 -1.56 0.01 7.36
C SER A 181 -1.21 -0.88 8.54
N TYR A 182 -0.87 -2.15 8.32
CA TYR A 182 -0.39 -3.02 9.39
C TYR A 182 0.93 -2.56 9.99
N PHE A 183 1.88 -2.15 9.15
CA PHE A 183 3.14 -1.60 9.62
C PHE A 183 2.93 -0.31 10.44
N MET A 184 2.09 0.61 9.95
CA MET A 184 1.77 1.85 10.65
C MET A 184 1.06 1.58 11.97
N LEU A 185 0.08 0.67 12.02
CA LEU A 185 -0.60 0.31 13.26
C LEU A 185 0.39 -0.20 14.33
N ARG A 186 1.37 -1.00 13.91
CA ARG A 186 2.43 -1.50 14.81
C ARG A 186 3.38 -0.41 15.25
N TYR A 187 3.79 0.46 14.32
CA TYR A 187 4.64 1.61 14.63
C TYR A 187 3.94 2.57 15.59
N THR A 188 2.67 2.90 15.35
CA THR A 188 1.85 3.72 16.24
C THR A 188 1.72 3.06 17.60
N THR A 189 1.50 1.74 17.69
CA THR A 189 1.45 1.03 18.97
C THR A 189 2.75 1.25 19.75
N PHE A 190 3.92 1.08 19.11
CA PHE A 190 5.21 1.33 19.74
C PHE A 190 5.35 2.76 20.27
N VAL A 191 4.93 3.76 19.48
CA VAL A 191 4.92 5.18 19.88
C VAL A 191 3.98 5.41 21.06
N LEU A 192 2.76 4.87 21.03
CA LEU A 192 1.78 5.01 22.10
C LEU A 192 2.30 4.41 23.42
N LYS A 193 2.95 3.24 23.37
CA LYS A 193 3.61 2.63 24.54
C LYS A 193 4.72 3.53 25.06
N ARG A 194 5.55 4.08 24.17
CA ARG A 194 6.67 4.97 24.53
C ARG A 194 6.21 6.22 25.27
N TYR A 195 5.03 6.74 24.96
CA TYR A 195 4.42 7.93 25.57
C TYR A 195 3.32 7.62 26.59
N ASN A 196 3.06 6.35 26.92
CA ASN A 196 2.00 5.90 27.85
C ASN A 196 0.58 6.38 27.49
N LEU A 197 0.29 6.52 26.19
CA LEU A 197 -1.00 6.99 25.68
C LEU A 197 -1.98 5.86 25.38
N GLU A 198 -1.69 4.63 25.84
CA GLU A 198 -2.51 3.44 25.58
C GLU A 198 -3.95 3.59 26.07
N HIS A 199 -4.16 4.37 27.13
CA HIS A 199 -5.49 4.64 27.70
C HIS A 199 -6.42 5.40 26.74
N MET A 200 -5.87 6.10 25.75
CA MET A 200 -6.62 6.92 24.79
C MET A 200 -7.12 6.12 23.58
N VAL A 201 -6.60 4.91 23.35
CA VAL A 201 -6.78 4.16 22.09
C VAL A 201 -7.39 2.79 22.36
N THR A 202 -8.27 2.34 21.46
CA THR A 202 -8.84 0.99 21.49
C THR A 202 -8.07 0.04 20.56
N PRO A 203 -7.95 -1.25 20.93
CA PRO A 203 -7.35 -2.23 20.04
C PRO A 203 -8.22 -2.43 18.79
N LEU A 204 -7.58 -2.47 17.61
CA LEU A 204 -8.23 -2.76 16.34
C LEU A 204 -7.93 -4.19 15.87
N ASP A 205 -8.94 -4.84 15.32
CA ASP A 205 -8.80 -6.12 14.62
C ASP A 205 -8.14 -5.90 13.23
N PRO A 206 -7.07 -6.65 12.88
CA PRO A 206 -6.47 -6.64 11.55
C PRO A 206 -7.45 -6.84 10.38
N THR A 207 -8.55 -7.56 10.59
CA THR A 207 -9.58 -7.79 9.57
C THR A 207 -10.34 -6.49 9.28
N LEU A 208 -10.73 -5.75 10.32
CA LEU A 208 -11.38 -4.44 10.18
C LEU A 208 -10.46 -3.43 9.49
N VAL A 209 -9.17 -3.47 9.78
CA VAL A 209 -8.17 -2.63 9.10
C VAL A 209 -8.11 -2.96 7.61
N ALA A 210 -8.10 -4.25 7.23
CA ALA A 210 -8.11 -4.64 5.82
C ALA A 210 -9.37 -4.15 5.08
N ILE A 211 -10.55 -4.32 5.69
CA ILE A 211 -11.81 -3.85 5.13
C ILE A 211 -11.79 -2.33 4.97
N ALA A 212 -11.35 -1.60 6.00
CA ALA A 212 -11.24 -0.15 5.94
C ALA A 212 -10.31 0.28 4.79
N VAL A 213 -9.11 -0.31 4.67
CA VAL A 213 -8.18 0.02 3.58
C VAL A 213 -8.80 -0.25 2.22
N LEU A 214 -9.50 -1.37 2.03
CA LEU A 214 -10.16 -1.69 0.77
C LEU A 214 -11.22 -0.65 0.39
N VAL A 215 -12.04 -0.23 1.36
CA VAL A 215 -13.12 0.74 1.15
C VAL A 215 -12.57 2.16 0.92
N TYR A 216 -11.52 2.56 1.63
CA TYR A 216 -10.97 3.92 1.56
C TYR A 216 -9.94 4.13 0.45
N ALA A 217 -9.23 3.08 0.02
CA ALA A 217 -8.15 3.24 -0.96
C ALA A 217 -8.65 3.79 -2.30
N ALA A 218 -9.74 3.26 -2.85
CA ALA A 218 -10.26 3.71 -4.14
C ALA A 218 -10.81 5.15 -4.12
N PRO A 219 -11.66 5.57 -3.16
CA PRO A 219 -12.05 6.97 -3.01
C PRO A 219 -10.85 7.89 -2.83
N MET A 220 -9.83 7.44 -2.08
CA MET A 220 -8.63 8.24 -1.90
C MET A 220 -7.85 8.43 -3.19
N VAL A 221 -7.63 7.39 -3.98
CA VAL A 221 -6.98 7.51 -5.29
C VAL A 221 -7.80 8.43 -6.22
N TYR A 222 -9.13 8.32 -6.19
CA TYR A 222 -10.00 9.21 -6.97
C TYR A 222 -9.85 10.67 -6.55
N LEU A 223 -9.90 10.97 -5.25
CA LEU A 223 -9.69 12.31 -4.72
C LEU A 223 -8.29 12.85 -5.05
N ASN A 224 -7.26 12.00 -4.94
CA ASN A 224 -5.90 12.32 -5.36
C ASN A 224 -5.83 12.70 -6.85
N SER A 225 -6.60 12.03 -7.71
CA SER A 225 -6.55 12.28 -9.15
C SER A 225 -7.36 13.50 -9.61
N THR A 226 -8.35 13.93 -8.82
CA THR A 226 -9.32 14.96 -9.21
C THR A 226 -9.15 16.29 -8.47
N THR A 227 -8.44 16.30 -7.35
CA THR A 227 -8.28 17.50 -6.51
C THR A 227 -6.85 18.00 -6.45
N SER A 228 -6.68 19.22 -5.92
CA SER A 228 -5.36 19.82 -5.65
C SER A 228 -4.51 19.02 -4.64
N PHE A 229 -5.07 17.99 -3.99
CA PHE A 229 -4.32 17.07 -3.15
C PHE A 229 -3.19 16.37 -3.92
N MET A 230 -3.36 16.18 -5.24
CA MET A 230 -2.29 15.74 -6.14
C MET A 230 -1.03 16.61 -6.04
N ALA A 231 -1.19 17.93 -5.89
CA ALA A 231 -0.06 18.85 -5.80
C ALA A 231 0.76 18.63 -4.53
N ALA A 232 0.12 18.32 -3.40
CA ALA A 232 0.81 17.98 -2.16
C ALA A 232 1.59 16.66 -2.31
N GLN A 233 1.01 15.65 -2.96
CA GLN A 233 1.71 14.40 -3.25
C GLN A 233 2.93 14.63 -4.16
N HIS A 234 2.81 15.43 -5.21
CA HIS A 234 3.95 15.76 -6.07
C HIS A 234 5.02 16.59 -5.35
N ALA A 235 4.63 17.50 -4.46
CA ALA A 235 5.58 18.25 -3.64
C ALA A 235 6.42 17.34 -2.72
N LEU A 236 5.87 16.18 -2.31
CA LEU A 236 6.63 15.16 -1.59
C LEU A 236 7.64 14.44 -2.48
N TRP A 237 7.39 14.33 -3.79
CA TRP A 237 8.25 13.65 -4.77
C TRP A 237 9.41 14.52 -5.29
N GLU A 238 9.25 15.83 -5.29
CA GLU A 238 10.27 16.78 -5.79
C GLU A 238 11.61 16.86 -5.04
N PRO A 239 11.72 16.67 -3.70
CA PRO A 239 12.96 16.97 -2.96
C PRO A 239 14.17 16.11 -3.30
N LEU A 240 13.97 14.91 -3.87
CA LEU A 240 15.06 14.02 -4.28
C LEU A 240 15.56 14.30 -5.70
N ILE A 241 14.87 15.15 -6.46
CA ILE A 241 15.18 15.41 -7.86
C ILE A 241 16.16 16.58 -7.94
N SER A 242 17.28 16.38 -8.64
CA SER A 242 18.23 17.45 -8.92
C SER A 242 17.57 18.56 -9.75
N ALA A 243 17.93 19.82 -9.49
CA ALA A 243 17.33 20.98 -10.17
C ALA A 243 17.46 20.92 -11.70
N ALA A 244 18.50 20.24 -12.22
CA ALA A 244 18.72 20.04 -13.65
C ALA A 244 17.70 19.09 -14.31
N GLU A 245 17.07 18.19 -13.54
CA GLU A 245 16.22 17.11 -14.06
C GLU A 245 14.74 17.29 -13.69
N LYS A 246 14.37 18.42 -13.07
CA LYS A 246 13.06 18.67 -12.48
C LYS A 246 11.88 18.56 -13.46
N GLY A 247 12.14 18.65 -14.77
CA GLY A 247 11.17 18.50 -15.86
C GLY A 247 11.23 17.17 -16.63
N GLN A 248 12.20 16.30 -16.32
CA GLN A 248 12.44 15.04 -17.03
C GLN A 248 12.39 13.81 -16.13
N ALA A 249 12.39 13.96 -14.81
CA ALA A 249 12.36 12.84 -13.88
C ALA A 249 11.23 12.97 -12.84
N ILE A 250 10.83 11.84 -12.29
CA ILE A 250 9.91 11.74 -11.15
C ILE A 250 10.42 10.70 -10.14
N GLU A 251 10.37 11.04 -8.85
CA GLU A 251 10.80 10.17 -7.75
C GLU A 251 9.58 9.65 -6.99
N ILE A 252 9.31 8.35 -7.08
CA ILE A 252 8.06 7.78 -6.54
C ILE A 252 8.18 7.30 -5.08
N PHE A 253 9.40 7.25 -4.51
CA PHE A 253 9.66 6.72 -3.16
C PHE A 253 9.12 7.61 -2.04
N LEU A 254 9.30 8.93 -2.17
CA LEU A 254 9.18 9.84 -1.03
C LEU A 254 7.73 10.26 -0.71
N GLY A 255 6.78 9.97 -1.59
CA GLY A 255 5.36 10.24 -1.34
C GLY A 255 4.69 9.28 -0.37
N ALA A 256 5.46 8.38 0.24
CA ALA A 256 4.95 7.43 1.22
C ALA A 256 5.73 7.41 2.55
N THR A 257 6.73 8.28 2.74
CA THR A 257 7.63 8.17 3.90
C THR A 257 7.96 9.48 4.64
N ARG A 258 7.49 10.66 4.20
CA ARG A 258 7.69 11.90 4.98
C ARG A 258 6.51 12.23 5.88
N SER A 259 6.55 11.70 7.10
CA SER A 259 5.85 12.28 8.27
C SER A 259 6.68 12.05 9.53
N CYS A 260 7.96 12.42 9.52
CA CYS A 260 8.81 12.45 10.72
C CYS A 260 10.08 13.27 10.43
N HIS A 261 9.96 14.59 10.27
CA HIS A 261 11.02 15.60 10.50
C HIS A 261 10.55 16.96 9.97
N HIS A 262 9.59 17.57 10.63
CA HIS A 262 9.56 19.02 10.83
C HIS A 262 8.52 19.32 11.92
N GLY A 263 9.01 19.81 13.05
CA GLY A 263 8.16 20.25 14.14
C GLY A 263 7.34 21.47 13.74
N VAL A 264 6.09 21.46 14.23
CA VAL A 264 5.23 22.62 14.51
C VAL A 264 4.89 23.50 13.31
N GLY A 265 3.71 23.25 12.74
CA GLY A 265 2.97 24.24 11.94
C GLY A 265 2.24 23.64 10.74
N GLY A 266 0.92 23.47 10.88
CA GLY A 266 0.01 23.23 9.74
C GLY A 266 -0.11 21.77 9.32
N GLY A 267 -1.30 21.21 9.49
CA GLY A 267 -1.60 19.81 9.23
C GLY A 267 -1.42 19.39 7.77
N ALA A 268 -0.74 18.26 7.58
CA ALA A 268 -0.97 17.30 6.52
C ALA A 268 -0.22 16.00 6.91
N ALA A 269 -0.85 15.18 7.75
CA ALA A 269 -0.43 13.81 7.92
C ALA A 269 -0.74 13.07 6.61
N VAL A 270 0.26 12.81 5.77
CA VAL A 270 0.11 11.95 4.59
C VAL A 270 0.81 10.64 4.88
N VAL A 271 0.08 9.82 5.62
CA VAL A 271 0.27 8.38 5.69
C VAL A 271 -0.92 7.79 4.96
N PHE A 272 -0.71 6.82 4.07
CA PHE A 272 -1.75 5.90 3.63
C PHE A 272 -2.25 5.06 4.83
N ALA A 273 -2.95 5.71 5.76
CA ALA A 273 -3.70 5.16 6.88
C ALA A 273 -4.39 6.33 7.63
N SER A 274 -5.41 6.93 7.02
CA SER A 274 -6.51 7.46 7.85
C SER A 274 -7.36 6.27 8.26
N VAL A 275 -6.85 5.47 9.20
CA VAL A 275 -7.71 4.65 10.04
C VAL A 275 -8.05 5.57 11.19
N ASP A 276 -9.29 6.08 11.18
CA ASP A 276 -9.81 6.85 12.31
C ASP A 276 -9.59 6.04 13.58
N MET A 277 -8.65 6.49 14.41
CA MET A 277 -8.55 5.99 15.77
C MET A 277 -9.79 6.48 16.49
N VAL A 278 -10.72 5.55 16.76
CA VAL A 278 -11.90 5.83 17.55
C VAL A 278 -11.44 6.22 18.95
N SER A 279 -11.46 7.54 19.22
CA SER A 279 -11.16 8.11 20.53
C SER A 279 -12.18 7.61 21.55
N LYS A 280 -11.70 7.10 22.69
CA LYS A 280 -12.58 6.68 23.79
C LYS A 280 -13.31 7.89 24.38
N SER A 281 -14.64 7.81 24.42
CA SER A 281 -15.45 8.65 25.32
C SER A 281 -15.18 8.24 26.78
N PRO A 282 -15.15 9.15 27.78
CA PRO A 282 -14.60 8.90 29.11
C PRO A 282 -15.31 7.85 29.99
N ASN A 283 -16.36 7.18 29.53
CA ASN A 283 -17.29 6.43 30.41
C ASN A 283 -17.56 4.98 30.00
N GLN A 284 -16.56 4.23 29.52
CA GLN A 284 -16.74 2.79 29.27
C GLN A 284 -15.72 1.94 30.05
N LYS A 285 -16.14 1.47 31.23
CA LYS A 285 -15.48 0.40 31.98
C LYS A 285 -15.66 -0.91 31.19
N TYR A 286 -14.58 -1.62 30.92
CA TYR A 286 -14.65 -3.01 30.45
C TYR A 286 -13.63 -3.87 31.18
N ASP A 287 -14.06 -5.10 31.45
CA ASP A 287 -13.45 -6.10 32.32
C ASP A 287 -12.07 -6.57 31.87
N ARG A 288 -11.21 -6.77 32.87
CA ARG A 288 -9.79 -7.04 32.77
C ARG A 288 -9.54 -8.56 32.69
N SER A 289 -9.87 -9.19 31.55
CA SER A 289 -9.73 -10.65 31.38
C SER A 289 -8.74 -11.09 30.28
N TYR A 290 -7.99 -10.17 29.67
CA TYR A 290 -6.97 -10.49 28.63
C TYR A 290 -5.56 -9.97 28.95
N GLU A 291 -5.29 -9.60 30.20
CA GLU A 291 -3.93 -9.32 30.67
C GLU A 291 -3.32 -10.61 31.22
N ASN A 292 -2.68 -11.40 30.35
CA ASN A 292 -1.52 -12.24 30.66
C ASN A 292 -1.08 -13.03 29.43
N VAL A 293 -0.69 -12.32 28.36
CA VAL A 293 0.21 -12.88 27.35
C VAL A 293 1.27 -11.83 27.04
N SER A 294 2.33 -11.83 27.85
CA SER A 294 3.58 -11.15 27.53
C SER A 294 4.31 -11.96 26.46
N TRP A 295 4.30 -11.49 25.21
CA TRP A 295 5.28 -11.79 24.16
C TRP A 295 5.46 -10.57 23.26
#